data_AF-A0A2E8VJS8-F1
#
_entry.id   AF-A0A2E8VJS8-F1
#
_cell.length_a   1.000
_cell.length_b   1.000
_cell.length_c   1.000
_cell.angle_alpha   90.00
_cell.angle_beta   90.00
_cell.angle_gamma   90.00
#
_symmetry.space_group_name_H-M   'P 1'
#
loop_
_entity.id
_entity.type
_entity.pdbx_description
1 polymer ?
#
loop_
_entity_poly.entity_id
_entity_poly.type
_entity_poly.pdbx_seq_one_letter_code
_entity_poly.pdbx_strand_id
1 'polypeptide(L)'
;MPDRAYWSALENLIAASRITIDRPAGSAHPLNAEIIYPLDYGYLSVTRAGDGAGIDVWIGSTLPRRLVGVIMTVDLFKHDVEQKLLLG
;
A
#
# COMPACT_ATOMS: atom_id res chain seq x y z
N MET A 1 13.69 10.77 -15.33
CA MET A 1 12.26 10.60 -14.95
C MET A 1 12.10 9.17 -14.47
N PRO A 2 11.33 8.91 -13.42
CA PRO A 2 11.03 7.52 -13.11
C PRO A 2 10.36 6.89 -14.33
N ASP A 3 10.65 5.62 -14.57
CA ASP A 3 10.25 4.94 -15.80
C ASP A 3 8.72 5.03 -15.97
N ARG A 4 8.27 5.68 -17.05
CA ARG A 4 6.84 5.83 -17.36
C ARG A 4 6.16 4.47 -17.49
N ALA A 5 6.88 3.45 -17.96
CA ALA A 5 6.37 2.10 -18.07
C ALA A 5 6.07 1.50 -16.68
N TYR A 6 6.93 1.75 -15.69
CA TYR A 6 6.72 1.28 -14.31
C TYR A 6 5.44 1.87 -13.70
N TRP A 7 5.25 3.19 -13.79
CA TRP A 7 4.05 3.83 -13.25
C TRP A 7 2.77 3.39 -13.96
N SER A 8 2.78 3.32 -15.29
CA SER A 8 1.62 2.83 -16.04
C SER A 8 1.31 1.36 -15.74
N ALA A 9 2.33 0.52 -15.48
CA ALA A 9 2.12 -0.86 -15.05
C ALA A 9 1.44 -0.93 -13.67
N LEU A 10 1.85 -0.09 -12.71
CA LEU A 10 1.20 0.00 -11.40
C LEU A 10 -0.25 0.48 -11.51
N GLU A 11 -0.51 1.51 -12.30
CA GLU A 11 -1.88 2.01 -12.52
C GLU A 11 -2.79 0.93 -13.12
N ASN A 12 -2.30 0.18 -14.10
CA ASN A 12 -3.03 -0.95 -14.69
C ASN A 12 -3.27 -2.06 -13.65
N LEU A 13 -2.27 -2.38 -12.82
CA LEU A 13 -2.40 -3.37 -11.76
C LEU A 13 -3.45 -2.96 -10.73
N ILE A 14 -3.46 -1.69 -10.31
CA ILE A 14 -4.47 -1.14 -9.40
C ILE A 14 -5.86 -1.21 -10.04
N ALA A 15 -6.00 -0.79 -11.29
CA ALA A 15 -7.28 -0.79 -12.00
C ALA A 15 -7.85 -2.20 -12.20
N ALA A 16 -6.99 -3.22 -12.34
CA ALA A 16 -7.37 -4.61 -12.47
C ALA A 16 -7.64 -5.31 -11.12
N SER A 17 -7.40 -4.64 -9.98
CA SER A 17 -7.46 -5.24 -8.65
C SER A 17 -8.59 -4.64 -7.80
N ARG A 18 -9.12 -5.44 -6.88
CA ARG A 18 -10.01 -4.94 -5.83
C ARG A 18 -9.19 -4.47 -4.62
N ILE A 19 -9.40 -3.24 -4.18
CA ILE A 19 -8.86 -2.74 -2.90
C ILE A 19 -9.71 -3.28 -1.75
N THR A 20 -9.04 -3.89 -0.76
CA THR A 20 -9.64 -4.32 0.51
C THR A 20 -8.97 -3.57 1.65
N ILE A 21 -9.75 -2.87 2.47
CA ILE A 21 -9.26 -2.17 3.67
C ILE A 21 -9.27 -3.15 4.84
N ASP A 22 -8.11 -3.35 5.48
CA ASP A 22 -7.94 -4.27 6.61
C ASP A 22 -7.66 -3.53 7.94
N ARG A 23 -7.15 -2.30 7.86
CA ARG A 23 -6.91 -1.38 8.97
C ARG A 23 -7.52 -0.03 8.64
N PRO A 24 -8.77 0.23 9.06
CA PRO A 24 -9.38 1.55 8.91
C PRO A 24 -8.57 2.63 9.61
N ALA A 25 -8.63 3.87 9.11
CA ALA A 25 -8.00 5.01 9.74
C ALA A 25 -8.42 5.13 11.22
N GLY A 26 -7.45 5.39 12.09
CA GLY A 26 -7.62 5.45 13.54
C GLY A 26 -7.59 4.10 14.25
N SER A 27 -7.53 2.97 13.53
CA SER A 27 -7.32 1.66 14.16
C SER A 27 -5.88 1.48 14.66
N ALA A 28 -5.72 0.71 15.72
CA ALA A 28 -4.42 0.36 16.28
C ALA A 28 -3.84 -0.89 15.61
N HIS A 29 -2.51 -0.98 15.53
CA HIS A 29 -1.83 -2.14 14.98
C HIS A 29 -2.07 -3.38 15.86
N PRO A 30 -2.40 -4.55 15.28
CA PRO A 30 -2.83 -5.73 16.05
C PRO A 30 -1.77 -6.27 17.01
N LEU A 31 -0.48 -6.07 16.70
CA LEU A 31 0.63 -6.49 17.54
C LEU A 31 1.25 -5.37 18.39
N ASN A 32 0.84 -4.11 18.16
CA ASN A 32 1.37 -2.97 18.89
C ASN A 32 0.32 -1.84 18.95
N ALA A 33 -0.39 -1.74 20.08
CA ALA A 33 -1.50 -0.81 20.24
C ALA A 33 -1.08 0.67 20.20
N GLU A 34 0.20 0.99 20.38
CA GLU A 34 0.71 2.37 20.31
C GLU A 34 0.84 2.87 18.86
N ILE A 35 0.88 1.96 17.88
CA ILE A 35 0.94 2.31 16.46
C ILE A 35 -0.49 2.48 15.95
N ILE A 36 -0.88 3.72 15.67
CA ILE A 36 -2.19 4.07 15.12
C ILE A 36 -2.05 4.33 13.62
N TYR A 37 -2.92 3.71 12.81
CA TYR A 37 -2.97 3.95 11.37
C TYR A 37 -3.59 5.33 11.09
N PRO A 38 -2.84 6.30 10.53
CA PRO A 38 -3.36 7.65 10.30
C PRO A 38 -4.31 7.73 9.08
N LEU A 39 -4.29 6.71 8.24
CA LEU A 39 -5.05 6.59 6.99
C LEU A 39 -5.59 5.16 6.88
N ASP A 40 -6.59 4.95 6.02
CA ASP A 40 -7.03 3.60 5.69
C ASP A 40 -5.87 2.85 5.05
N TYR A 41 -5.62 1.66 5.56
CA TYR A 41 -4.60 0.75 5.07
C TYR A 41 -5.24 -0.60 4.71
N GLY A 42 -4.67 -1.23 3.70
CA GLY A 42 -5.23 -2.42 3.10
C GLY A 42 -4.30 -3.00 2.05
N TYR A 43 -4.88 -3.78 1.15
CA TYR A 43 -4.14 -4.44 0.09
C TYR A 43 -4.95 -4.59 -1.21
N LEU A 44 -4.24 -4.82 -2.32
CA LEU A 44 -4.82 -5.22 -3.60
C LEU A 44 -5.08 -6.74 -3.60
N SER A 45 -6.35 -7.12 -3.73
CA SER A 45 -6.77 -8.52 -3.80
C SER A 45 -6.24 -9.20 -5.07
N VAL A 46 -5.91 -10.50 -4.99
CA VAL A 46 -5.40 -11.30 -6.12
C VAL A 46 -4.06 -10.78 -6.67
N THR A 47 -3.25 -10.16 -5.81
CA THR A 47 -1.87 -9.78 -6.11
C THR A 47 -0.92 -10.48 -5.14
N ARG A 48 0.39 -10.40 -5.43
CA ARG A 48 1.43 -10.93 -4.55
C ARG A 48 2.59 -9.96 -4.43
N ALA A 49 2.90 -9.53 -3.21
CA ALA A 49 4.06 -8.74 -2.84
C ALA A 49 5.27 -9.63 -2.54
N GLY A 50 6.39 -9.00 -2.16
CA GLY A 50 7.65 -9.70 -1.88
C GLY A 50 7.56 -10.68 -0.70
N ASP A 51 6.69 -10.39 0.27
CA ASP A 51 6.41 -11.23 1.44
C ASP A 51 5.43 -12.39 1.14
N GLY A 52 4.81 -12.38 -0.04
CA GLY A 52 3.81 -13.36 -0.46
C GLY A 52 2.36 -12.99 -0.14
N ALA A 53 2.09 -11.87 0.54
CA ALA A 53 0.76 -11.33 0.78
C ALA A 53 0.27 -10.46 -0.40
N GLY A 54 -0.93 -9.90 -0.30
CA GLY A 54 -1.40 -8.90 -1.28
C GLY A 54 -0.58 -7.61 -1.21
N ILE A 55 -0.45 -6.89 -2.33
CA ILE A 55 0.31 -5.63 -2.37
C ILE A 55 -0.39 -4.59 -1.50
N ASP A 56 0.33 -4.11 -0.50
CA ASP A 56 -0.13 -3.09 0.44
C ASP A 56 -0.48 -1.77 -0.24
N VAL A 57 -1.55 -1.14 0.27
CA VAL A 57 -2.02 0.16 -0.20
C VAL A 57 -2.46 1.05 0.96
N TRP A 58 -2.00 2.29 0.92
CA TRP A 58 -2.48 3.39 1.73
C TRP A 58 -3.49 4.23 0.94
N ILE A 59 -4.58 4.64 1.59
CA ILE A 59 -5.60 5.52 1.00
C ILE A 59 -5.50 6.91 1.63
N GLY A 60 -4.95 7.84 0.86
CA GLY A 60 -4.96 9.27 1.13
C GLY A 60 -6.35 9.90 0.98
N SER A 61 -6.44 11.17 1.39
CA SER A 61 -7.70 11.92 1.45
C SER A 61 -8.13 12.56 0.12
N THR A 62 -7.26 12.60 -0.89
CA THR A 62 -7.52 13.30 -2.15
C THR A 62 -8.36 12.43 -3.10
N LEU A 63 -9.19 13.10 -3.90
CA LEU A 63 -10.02 12.48 -4.94
C LEU A 63 -9.71 13.10 -6.30
N PRO A 64 -9.74 12.31 -7.40
CA PRO A 64 -9.96 10.86 -7.43
C PRO A 64 -8.73 10.10 -6.90
N ARG A 65 -8.96 8.92 -6.29
CA ARG A 65 -7.91 8.05 -5.70
C ARG A 65 -6.96 7.52 -6.78
N ARG A 66 -5.99 8.35 -7.20
CA ARG A 66 -4.96 7.97 -8.17
C ARG A 66 -3.69 7.58 -7.45
N LEU A 67 -2.86 6.80 -8.13
CA LEU A 67 -1.51 6.52 -7.66
C LEU A 67 -0.71 7.82 -7.64
N VAL A 68 -0.31 8.26 -6.45
CA VAL A 68 0.47 9.49 -6.26
C VAL A 68 1.87 9.22 -5.73
N GLY A 69 2.12 7.99 -5.27
CA GLY A 69 3.43 7.62 -4.78
C GLY A 69 3.58 6.13 -4.52
N VAL A 70 4.84 5.75 -4.34
CA VAL A 70 5.26 4.43 -3.86
C VAL A 70 6.11 4.67 -2.62
N ILE A 71 5.81 3.95 -1.55
CA ILE A 71 6.52 4.01 -0.28
C ILE A 71 7.43 2.79 -0.19
N MET A 72 8.71 3.02 0.05
CA MET A 72 9.70 1.97 0.27
C MET A 72 10.08 1.96 1.74
N THR A 73 9.87 0.83 2.42
CA THR A 73 10.28 0.63 3.81
C THR A 73 11.48 -0.32 3.88
N VAL A 74 12.38 -0.08 4.83
CA VAL A 74 13.46 -0.99 5.20
C VAL A 74 13.20 -1.40 6.64
N ASP A 75 12.97 -2.69 6.87
CA ASP A 75 12.73 -3.22 8.21
C ASP A 75 13.97 -4.00 8.66
N LEU A 76 14.70 -3.44 9.62
CA LEU A 76 15.93 -4.06 10.15
C LEU A 76 15.64 -5.28 11.03
N PHE A 77 14.44 -5.38 11.60
CA PHE A 77 14.06 -6.52 12.44
C PHE A 77 13.67 -7.71 11.57
N LYS A 78 12.89 -7.48 10.52
CA LYS A 78 12.56 -8.51 9.52
C LYS A 78 13.70 -8.80 8.54
N HIS A 79 14.66 -7.88 8.45
CA HIS A 79 15.77 -7.92 7.51
C HIS A 79 15.30 -7.95 6.04
N ASP A 80 14.31 -7.11 5.72
CA ASP A 80 13.72 -7.01 4.39
C ASP A 80 13.52 -5.55 3.94
N VAL A 81 13.08 -5.42 2.68
CA VAL A 81 12.56 -4.18 2.12
C VAL A 81 11.18 -4.45 1.54
N GLU A 82 10.28 -3.49 1.67
CA GLU A 82 8.90 -3.67 1.24
C GLU A 82 8.37 -2.44 0.52
N GLN A 83 7.59 -2.68 -0.54
CA GLN A 83 6.96 -1.67 -1.37
C GLN A 83 5.47 -1.56 -1.01
N LYS A 84 4.98 -0.34 -0.83
CA LYS A 84 3.56 -0.03 -0.59
C LYS A 84 3.09 1.04 -1.54
N LEU A 85 1.84 0.96 -2.01
CA LEU A 85 1.26 1.96 -2.91
C LEU A 85 0.53 3.05 -2.13
N LEU A 86 0.58 4.31 -2.59
CA LEU A 86 -0.20 5.41 -2.03
C LEU A 86 -1.19 5.91 -3.06
N LEU A 87 -2.49 5.77 -2.76
CA LEU A 87 -3.58 6.28 -3.58
C LEU A 87 -4.21 7.48 -2.91
N GLY A 88 -4.30 8.62 -3.58
CA GLY A 88 -4.87 9.82 -2.98
C GLY A 88 -4.70 11.01 -3.88
#